data_AF-A0A8X6MZC2-F1
#
_entry.id   AF-A0A8X6MZC2-F1
#
_cell.length_a   1.000
_cell.length_b   1.000
_cell.length_c   1.000
_cell.angle_alpha   90.00
_cell.angle_beta   90.00
_cell.angle_gamma   90.00
#
_symmetry.space_group_name_H-M   'P 1'
#
loop_
_entity.id
_entity.type
_entity.pdbx_description
1 polymer ?
#
loop_
_entity_poly.entity_id
_entity_poly.type
_entity_poly.pdbx_seq_one_letter_code
_entity_poly.pdbx_strand_id
1 'polypeptide(L)' 'MFDTVWNIRYEALIAVLAVFFIYLIRCLVRKAGSKIPPGPIGLPIVGYLPFLSKDVHLNLIELAKKYGDVFRA' A
#
# COMPACT_ATOMS: atom_id res chain seq x y z
N MET A 1 25.94 -4.81 30.45
CA MET A 1 24.57 -4.40 30.87
C MET A 1 23.94 -3.45 29.85
N PHE A 2 24.64 -2.40 29.43
CA PHE A 2 24.16 -1.48 28.38
C PHE A 2 23.97 -2.15 27.01
N ASP A 3 24.89 -3.03 26.59
CA ASP A 3 24.81 -3.71 25.29
C ASP A 3 23.58 -4.60 25.18
N THR A 4 23.20 -5.25 26.28
CA THR A 4 22.01 -6.12 26.37
C THR A 4 20.73 -5.31 26.18
N VAL A 5 20.64 -4.13 26.79
CA VAL A 5 19.46 -3.24 26.67
C VAL A 5 19.34 -2.69 25.24
N TRP A 6 20.46 -2.30 24.62
CA TRP A 6 20.45 -1.86 23.23
C TRP A 6 20.04 -2.98 22.27
N ASN A 7 20.59 -4.19 22.44
CA ASN A 7 20.26 -5.32 21.58
C ASN A 7 18.77 -5.66 21.62
N ILE A 8 18.16 -5.70 22.81
CA ILE A 8 16.73 -5.95 23.00
C ILE A 8 15.86 -4.89 22.29
N ARG A 9 16.27 -3.62 22.32
CA ARG A 9 15.53 -2.54 21.63
C ARG A 9 15.59 -2.67 20.12
N TYR A 10 16.75 -3.03 19.55
CA TYR A 10 16.90 -3.21 18.11
C TYR A 10 16.12 -4.43 17.62
N GLU A 11 16.14 -5.54 18.36
CA GLU A 11 15.36 -6.73 18.01
C GLU A 11 13.86 -6.43 17.95
N ALA A 12 13.34 -5.69 18.93
CA ALA A 12 11.93 -5.28 18.94
C ALA A 12 11.58 -4.36 17.76
N LEU A 13 12.45 -3.40 17.42
CA LEU A 13 12.25 -2.52 16.25
C LEU A 13 12.25 -3.29 14.94
N ILE A 14 13.19 -4.24 14.77
CA ILE A 14 13.26 -5.09 13.58
C ILE A 14 12.02 -5.97 13.47
N ALA A 15 11.55 -6.55 14.57
CA ALA A 15 10.33 -7.37 14.58
C ALA A 15 9.09 -6.56 14.15
N VAL A 16 8.94 -5.33 14.67
CA VAL A 16 7.82 -4.44 14.28
C VAL A 16 7.89 -4.07 12.80
N LEU A 17 9.07 -3.71 12.29
CA LEU A 17 9.26 -3.39 10.87
C LEU A 17 9.01 -4.60 9.97
N ALA A 18 9.44 -5.80 10.38
CA ALA A 18 9.22 -7.03 9.64
C ALA A 18 7.71 -7.36 9.54
N VAL A 19 6.97 -7.24 10.65
CA VAL A 19 5.51 -7.45 10.67
C VAL A 19 4.80 -6.42 9.78
N PHE A 20 5.22 -5.15 9.83
CA PHE A 20 4.67 -4.09 8.98
C PHE A 20 4.92 -4.38 7.49
N PHE A 21 6.13 -4.79 7.12
CA PHE A 21 6.47 -5.16 5.74
C PHE A 21 5.69 -6.39 5.27
N ILE A 22 5.55 -7.42 6.10
CA ILE A 22 4.75 -8.62 5.78
C ILE A 22 3.29 -8.24 5.57
N TYR A 23 2.73 -7.36 6.40
CA TYR A 23 1.38 -6.84 6.23
C TYR A 23 1.23 -6.07 4.91
N LEU A 24 2.20 -5.20 4.58
CA LEU A 24 2.22 -4.43 3.34
C LEU A 24 2.27 -5.35 2.11
N ILE A 25 3.18 -6.34 2.11
CA ILE A 25 3.29 -7.31 1.01
C ILE A 25 2.00 -8.12 0.88
N ARG A 26 1.40 -8.59 1.99
CA ARG A 26 0.11 -9.29 1.92
C ARG A 26 -1.01 -8.42 1.36
N CYS A 27 -1.04 -7.14 1.72
CA CYS A 27 -2.01 -6.19 1.17
C CYS A 27 -1.83 -6.03 -0.35
N LEU A 28 -0.58 -5.92 -0.81
CA LEU A 28 -0.23 -5.79 -2.23
C LEU A 28 -0.52 -7.08 -3.02
N VAL A 29 -0.13 -8.24 -2.51
CA VAL A 29 -0.32 -9.55 -3.17
C VAL A 29 -1.80 -9.91 -3.25
N ARG A 30 -2.60 -9.61 -2.22
CA ARG A 30 -4.06 -9.79 -2.26
C ARG A 30 -4.73 -8.93 -3.34
N LYS A 31 -4.16 -7.76 -3.67
CA LYS A 31 -4.66 -6.92 -4.78
C LYS A 31 -4.26 -7.47 -6.15
N ALA A 32 -3.16 -8.22 -6.27
CA ALA A 32 -2.68 -8.79 -7.53
C ALA A 32 -3.31 -10.14 -7.91
N GLY A 33 -3.77 -10.93 -6.92
CA GLY A 33 -4.19 -12.33 -7.11
C GLY A 33 -5.63 -12.56 -7.58
N SER A 34 -6.40 -11.52 -7.90
CA SER A 34 -7.77 -11.67 -8.38
C SER A 34 -7.86 -11.24 -9.83
N LYS A 35 -8.69 -11.91 -10.64
CA LYS A 35 -9.01 -11.63 -12.06
C LYS A 35 -9.71 -10.27 -12.26
N ILE A 36 -9.29 -9.26 -11.50
CA ILE A 36 -9.90 -7.95 -11.37
C ILE A 36 -8.92 -6.99 -12.06
N PRO A 37 -9.43 -6.05 -12.86
CA PRO A 37 -8.61 -5.16 -13.67
C PRO A 37 -7.50 -4.50 -12.84
N PRO A 38 -6.30 -4.36 -13.43
CA PRO A 38 -5.19 -3.69 -12.76
C PRO A 38 -5.66 -2.30 -12.32
N GLY A 39 -5.58 -2.01 -11.02
CA GLY A 39 -5.91 -0.70 -10.47
C GLY A 39 -4.64 0.06 -10.08
N PRO A 40 -4.71 1.40 -9.96
CA PRO A 40 -3.62 2.18 -9.39
C PRO A 40 -3.25 1.66 -8.00
N ILE A 41 -1.94 1.49 -7.76
CA ILE A 41 -1.42 1.03 -6.47
C ILE A 41 -1.55 2.18 -5.47
N GLY A 42 -2.52 2.05 -4.55
CA GLY A 42 -2.74 2.96 -3.44
C GLY A 42 -2.21 2.47 -2.10
N LEU A 43 -2.10 3.37 -1.13
CA LEU A 43 -1.68 3.10 0.25
C LEU A 43 -2.59 2.05 0.93
N PRO A 44 -2.09 1.29 1.90
CA PRO A 44 -2.84 0.19 2.52
C PRO A 44 -4.10 0.62 3.28
N ILE A 45 -4.18 1.87 3.77
CA ILE A 45 -5.33 2.38 4.54
C ILE A 45 -6.20 3.31 3.69
N VAL A 46 -5.59 4.27 3.00
CA VAL A 46 -6.30 5.31 2.24
C VAL A 46 -6.38 5.04 0.74
N GLY A 47 -5.83 3.93 0.25
CA GLY A 47 -5.86 3.62 -1.17
C GLY A 47 -5.18 4.70 -2.01
N TYR A 48 -5.73 4.98 -3.20
CA TYR A 48 -5.20 6.00 -4.10
C TYR A 48 -5.71 7.43 -3.79
N LEU A 49 -6.58 7.60 -2.78
CA LEU A 49 -7.17 8.89 -2.40
C LEU A 49 -6.18 10.05 -2.15
N PRO A 50 -5.03 9.89 -1.48
CA PRO A 50 -4.12 11.02 -1.25
C PRO A 50 -3.41 11.48 -2.53
N PHE A 51 -3.50 10.70 -3.61
CA PHE A 51 -2.98 11.06 -4.93
C PHE A 51 -4.06 11.70 -5.83
N LEU A 52 -5.31 11.77 -5.38
CA LEU A 52 -6.36 12.51 -6.06
C LEU A 52 -6.18 14.01 -5.78
N SER A 53 -5.95 14.79 -6.84
CA SER A 53 -5.97 16.25 -6.77
C SER A 53 -7.38 16.78 -6.49
N LYS A 54 -7.48 18.09 -6.23
CA LYS A 54 -8.74 18.84 -6.04
C LYS A 54 -9.79 18.52 -7.12
N ASP A 55 -9.33 18.28 -8.35
CA ASP A 55 -10.12 17.81 -9.48
C ASP A 55 -10.12 16.28 -9.56
N VAL A 56 -10.81 15.65 -8.62
CA VAL A 56 -10.97 14.19 -8.53
C VAL A 56 -11.51 13.59 -9.84
N HIS A 57 -12.46 14.27 -10.46
CA HIS A 57 -13.12 13.82 -11.70
C HIS A 57 -12.14 13.68 -12.87
N LEU A 58 -11.16 14.59 -13.01
CA LEU A 58 -10.13 14.50 -14.05
C LEU A 58 -9.20 13.31 -13.82
N ASN A 59 -8.77 13.10 -12.58
CA ASN A 59 -7.92 11.96 -12.21
C ASN A 59 -8.62 10.62 -12.46
N LEU A 60 -9.93 10.53 -12.15
CA LEU A 60 -10.72 9.33 -12.43
C LEU A 60 -10.87 9.08 -13.94
N ILE A 61 -11.04 10.14 -14.76
CA ILE A 61 -11.09 10.01 -16.23
C ILE A 61 -9.75 9.52 -16.78
N GLU A 62 -8.64 10.02 -16.26
CA GLU A 62 -7.29 9.58 -16.66
C GLU A 62 -7.04 8.12 -16.28
N LEU A 63 -7.48 7.72 -15.07
CA LEU A 63 -7.46 6.34 -14.61
C LEU A 63 -8.32 5.43 -15.50
N ALA A 64 -9.51 5.87 -15.89
CA ALA A 64 -10.39 5.15 -16.81
C ALA A 64 -9.73 4.97 -18.19
N LYS A 65 -9.04 6.00 -18.71
CA LYS A 65 -8.28 5.88 -19.96
C LYS A 65 -7.12 4.88 -19.87
N LYS A 66 -6.46 4.80 -18.71
CA LYS A 66 -5.27 3.97 -18.51
C LYS A 66 -5.59 2.51 -18.20
N TYR A 67 -6.64 2.25 -17.42
CA TYR A 67 -6.99 0.93 -16.91
C TYR A 67 -8.26 0.34 -17.54
N GLY A 68 -9.00 1.14 -18.31
CA GLY A 68 -10.23 0.74 -18.98
C GLY A 68 -11.49 1.08 -18.18
N ASP A 69 -12.63 0.64 -18.70
CA ASP A 69 -13.97 1.02 -18.21
C ASP A 69 -14.26 0.55 -16.77
N VAL A 70 -13.49 -0.41 -16.27
CA VAL A 70 -13.56 -0.90 -14.89
C VAL A 70 -12.17 -0.84 -14.27
N PHE A 71 -12.00 -0.03 -13.22
CA PHE A 71 -10.78 0.06 -12.43
C PHE A 71 -11.12 0.28 -10.95
N ARG A 72 -10.17 -0.05 -10.05
CA ARG A 72 -10.36 0.06 -8.59
C ARG A 72 -9.42 1.14 -8.04
N ALA A 73 -9.98 2.17 -7.40
CA ALA A 73 -9.24 3.23 -6.69
C ALA A 73 -8.84 2.83 -5.26
#